data_AF-A0A1Q3MNY8-F1
#
_entry.id   AF-A0A1Q3MNY8-F1
#
_cell.length_a   1.000
_cell.length_b   1.000
_cell.length_c   1.000
_cell.angle_alpha   90.00
_cell.angle_beta   90.00
_cell.angle_gamma   90.00
#
_symmetry.space_group_name_H-M   'P 1'
#
loop_
_entity.id
_entity.type
_entity.pdbx_description
1 polymer ?
#
loop_
_entity_poly.entity_id
_entity_poly.type
_entity_poly.pdbx_seq_one_letter_code
_entity_poly.pdbx_strand_id
1 'polypeptide(L)'
;MRVPSYCYGLIALCAASGCSHAPEAVFVDLPGILARDSGPEPEMPKLGAVPTVSIPTQQAILPYSPSVRFFDRAEGKIDVAKKLIAEDREAAKKRLARRLASIANSNVDNEKRLALEALQKQQDAYLDEVFDQLFAIFQKYADQRGPKAVRASLLRAKRTSIFSSRNRSIKAEDDRRAELRALREAINELEEDYDNEAQRLLTEAEFKLSQEQGKVQAEFEIKRVKALDQSENEASRAIDQATSHLDLDLGQNSSVTVDSVNSRTVTVTGSTPPTKPILPAQSTERVVDRAERRQLIEQQLEIWLKTKGYVLAKSRSGGADATNEFDAWRKTHRLGP
;
A
#
# COMPACT_ATOMS: atom_id res chain seq x y z
N MET A 1 16.72 58.08 -2.95
CA MET A 1 16.42 56.73 -2.41
C MET A 1 16.39 55.78 -3.58
N ARG A 2 17.40 54.90 -3.71
CA ARG A 2 17.56 53.94 -4.80
C ARG A 2 17.12 52.57 -4.29
N VAL A 3 16.16 51.95 -4.98
CA VAL A 3 15.74 50.56 -4.71
C VAL A 3 16.50 49.66 -5.69
N PRO A 4 17.22 48.63 -5.22
CA PRO A 4 17.88 47.71 -6.13
C PRO A 4 16.87 46.68 -6.65
N SER A 5 16.76 46.63 -7.97
CA SER A 5 16.30 45.45 -8.71
C SER A 5 17.43 44.43 -8.82
N TYR A 6 17.05 43.18 -9.12
CA TYR A 6 17.87 42.03 -9.51
C TYR A 6 18.41 41.16 -8.38
N CYS A 7 17.64 40.10 -8.06
CA CYS A 7 18.15 38.78 -7.67
C CYS A 7 17.01 37.74 -7.68
N TYR A 8 16.44 37.48 -8.86
CA TYR A 8 15.60 36.29 -9.11
C TYR A 8 16.08 35.65 -10.40
N GLY A 9 17.11 34.81 -10.28
CA GLY A 9 17.69 34.14 -11.43
C GLY A 9 18.81 33.21 -11.01
N LEU A 10 18.51 32.22 -10.16
CA LEU A 10 19.39 31.07 -9.89
C LEU A 10 18.69 29.96 -9.08
N ILE A 11 17.51 29.50 -9.53
CA ILE A 11 16.93 28.23 -9.08
C ILE A 11 16.36 27.50 -10.30
N ALA A 12 17.25 27.04 -11.18
CA ALA A 12 16.88 26.17 -12.30
C ALA A 12 18.09 25.35 -12.76
N LEU A 13 18.78 24.65 -11.85
CA LEU A 13 19.81 23.67 -12.25
C LEU A 13 20.15 22.61 -11.19
N CYS A 14 19.16 22.06 -10.48
CA CYS A 14 19.36 20.94 -9.55
C CYS A 14 18.34 19.79 -9.72
N ALA A 15 17.90 19.51 -10.95
CA ALA A 15 16.93 18.42 -11.23
C ALA A 15 17.37 17.51 -12.40
N ALA A 16 18.67 17.25 -12.56
CA ALA A 16 19.18 16.38 -13.62
C ALA A 16 20.35 15.47 -13.18
N SER A 17 20.28 14.92 -11.97
CA SER A 17 21.16 13.83 -11.52
C SER A 17 20.39 12.79 -10.71
N GLY A 18 19.20 12.43 -11.19
CA GLY A 18 18.56 11.17 -10.83
C GLY A 18 18.91 10.14 -11.90
N CYS A 19 20.04 9.45 -11.75
CA CYS A 19 20.36 8.27 -12.55
C CYS A 19 19.32 7.17 -12.25
N SER A 20 18.16 7.20 -12.89
CA SER A 20 17.29 6.04 -12.96
C SER A 20 18.01 4.98 -13.78
N HIS A 21 18.72 4.07 -13.11
CA HIS A 21 19.16 2.84 -13.76
C HIS A 21 17.90 2.16 -14.29
N ALA A 22 17.78 2.07 -15.61
CA ALA A 22 16.69 1.32 -16.22
C ALA A 22 16.74 -0.12 -15.65
N PRO A 23 15.59 -0.69 -15.27
CA PRO A 23 15.57 -1.99 -14.64
C PRO A 23 16.17 -3.04 -15.60
N GLU A 24 17.15 -3.78 -15.10
CA GLU A 24 17.87 -4.78 -15.88
C GLU A 24 16.94 -5.97 -16.18
N ALA A 25 16.85 -6.35 -17.45
CA ALA A 25 16.02 -7.47 -17.89
C ALA A 25 16.78 -8.79 -17.70
N VAL A 26 16.16 -9.74 -17.00
CA VAL A 26 16.80 -10.97 -16.53
C VAL A 26 15.92 -12.18 -16.83
N PHE A 27 16.54 -13.28 -17.27
CA PHE A 27 15.89 -14.57 -17.52
C PHE A 27 16.23 -15.58 -16.41
N VAL A 28 15.23 -16.36 -16.00
CA VAL A 28 15.37 -17.43 -15.01
C VAL A 28 14.72 -18.73 -15.52
N ASP A 29 15.50 -19.80 -15.60
CA ASP A 29 15.03 -21.13 -16.00
C ASP A 29 14.36 -21.88 -14.83
N LEU A 30 13.05 -21.66 -14.68
CA LEU A 30 12.22 -22.33 -13.67
C LEU A 30 12.19 -23.88 -13.81
N PRO A 31 12.01 -24.46 -15.02
CA PRO A 31 12.10 -25.91 -15.22
C PRO A 31 13.42 -26.52 -14.75
N GLY A 32 14.55 -25.86 -15.05
CA GLY A 32 15.89 -26.32 -14.62
C GLY A 32 16.06 -26.33 -13.10
N ILE A 33 15.47 -25.37 -12.39
CA ILE A 33 15.51 -25.28 -10.92
C ILE A 33 14.63 -26.35 -10.28
N LEU A 34 13.43 -26.60 -10.83
CA LEU A 34 12.53 -27.64 -10.36
C LEU A 34 13.14 -29.04 -10.46
N ALA A 35 13.90 -29.31 -11.54
CA ALA A 35 14.58 -30.59 -11.75
C ALA A 35 15.78 -30.81 -10.80
N ARG A 36 16.45 -29.73 -10.36
CA ARG A 36 17.57 -29.81 -9.40
C ARG A 36 17.08 -30.05 -7.96
N ASP A 37 15.85 -29.65 -7.64
CA ASP A 37 15.23 -29.81 -6.33
C ASP A 37 14.56 -31.18 -6.12
N SER A 38 14.40 -31.98 -7.18
CA SER A 38 14.00 -33.39 -7.07
C SER A 38 15.25 -34.25 -6.87
N GLY A 39 15.66 -34.43 -5.61
CA GLY A 39 16.64 -35.46 -5.25
C GLY A 39 16.11 -36.88 -5.58
N PRO A 40 16.99 -37.90 -5.57
CA PRO A 40 16.58 -39.28 -5.81
C PRO A 40 15.48 -39.68 -4.82
N GLU A 41 14.40 -40.22 -5.36
CA GLU A 41 13.26 -40.76 -4.63
C GLU A 41 13.78 -41.75 -3.57
N PRO A 42 13.45 -41.59 -2.28
CA PRO A 42 13.90 -42.52 -1.26
C PRO A 42 13.31 -43.90 -1.56
N GLU A 43 14.16 -44.84 -1.98
CA GLU A 43 13.76 -46.24 -2.09
C GLU A 43 13.24 -46.71 -0.73
N MET A 44 11.95 -47.07 -0.68
CA MET A 44 11.38 -47.69 0.51
C MET A 44 12.22 -48.94 0.86
N PRO A 45 12.69 -49.10 2.11
CA PRO A 45 13.44 -50.26 2.49
C PRO A 45 12.58 -51.51 2.28
N LYS A 46 13.00 -52.38 1.36
CA LYS A 46 12.39 -53.70 1.16
C LYS A 46 12.53 -54.47 2.47
N LEU A 47 11.40 -54.73 3.14
CA LEU A 47 11.32 -55.61 4.29
C LEU A 47 11.78 -57.01 3.85
N GLY A 48 12.98 -57.40 4.27
CA GLY A 48 13.49 -58.75 4.09
C GLY A 48 12.64 -59.76 4.87
N ALA A 49 12.37 -60.91 4.26
CA ALA A 49 11.65 -62.00 4.90
C ALA A 49 12.42 -62.48 6.15
N VAL A 50 11.73 -62.51 7.30
CA VAL A 50 12.29 -62.98 8.57
C VAL A 50 12.30 -64.51 8.57
N PRO A 51 13.45 -65.18 8.80
CA PRO A 51 13.50 -66.63 8.93
C PRO A 51 12.85 -67.07 10.24
N THR A 52 11.98 -68.08 10.16
CA THR A 52 11.34 -68.71 11.32
C THR A 52 12.37 -69.53 12.09
N VAL A 53 12.79 -69.05 13.26
CA VAL A 53 13.58 -69.82 14.22
C VAL A 53 12.76 -69.99 15.50
N SER A 54 12.50 -71.24 15.87
CA SER A 54 11.78 -71.67 17.06
C SER A 54 12.63 -71.49 18.33
N ILE A 55 12.11 -70.80 19.36
CA ILE A 55 12.77 -70.58 20.66
C ILE A 55 11.78 -70.85 21.82
N PRO A 56 12.19 -71.52 22.92
CA PRO A 56 11.32 -72.04 23.98
C PRO A 56 10.87 -71.00 25.03
N THR A 57 9.76 -71.30 25.69
CA THR A 57 9.01 -70.43 26.61
C THR A 57 9.54 -70.46 28.06
N GLN A 58 9.63 -69.31 28.72
CA GLN A 58 9.75 -69.18 30.19
C GLN A 58 8.70 -68.21 30.75
N GLN A 59 8.21 -68.48 31.96
CA GLN A 59 7.20 -67.69 32.66
C GLN A 59 7.80 -66.95 33.86
N ALA A 60 7.43 -65.68 34.05
CA ALA A 60 7.75 -64.89 35.24
C ALA A 60 6.52 -64.12 35.71
N ILE A 61 6.33 -64.04 37.03
CA ILE A 61 5.19 -63.37 37.69
C ILE A 61 5.69 -62.02 38.22
N LEU A 62 5.01 -60.93 37.85
CA LEU A 62 5.35 -59.56 38.31
C LEU A 62 4.56 -59.19 39.59
N PRO A 63 5.20 -58.54 40.58
CA PRO A 63 4.51 -58.07 41.78
C PRO A 63 3.68 -56.81 41.53
N TYR A 64 2.59 -56.68 42.27
CA TYR A 64 1.60 -55.60 42.20
C TYR A 64 2.18 -54.25 42.65
N SER A 65 1.93 -53.17 41.88
CA SER A 65 2.24 -51.78 42.29
C SER A 65 0.96 -50.99 42.56
N PRO A 66 0.82 -50.29 43.70
CA PRO A 66 -0.35 -49.48 43.98
C PRO A 66 -0.44 -48.24 43.07
N SER A 67 -1.65 -47.82 42.75
CA SER A 67 -1.94 -46.62 41.95
C SER A 67 -1.39 -45.36 42.62
N VAL A 68 -0.42 -44.70 42.00
CA VAL A 68 0.10 -43.39 42.42
C VAL A 68 -0.72 -42.31 41.72
N ARG A 69 -1.41 -41.46 42.49
CA ARG A 69 -1.97 -40.21 41.96
C ARG A 69 -0.83 -39.21 41.82
N PHE A 70 -0.45 -38.88 40.59
CA PHE A 70 0.45 -37.77 40.32
C PHE A 70 -0.36 -36.47 40.41
N PHE A 71 -0.13 -35.67 41.46
CA PHE A 71 -0.57 -34.28 41.46
C PHE A 71 0.41 -33.48 40.60
N ASP A 72 -0.08 -33.01 39.47
CA ASP A 72 0.74 -32.52 38.37
C ASP A 72 1.23 -31.08 38.64
N ARG A 73 2.53 -30.83 38.49
CA ARG A 73 3.11 -29.47 38.41
C ARG A 73 2.68 -28.74 37.12
N ALA A 74 1.80 -29.33 36.32
CA ALA A 74 1.26 -28.77 35.09
C ALA A 74 0.29 -27.60 35.29
N GLU A 75 -0.44 -27.48 36.40
CA GLU A 75 -1.42 -26.38 36.57
C GLU A 75 -0.78 -24.99 36.44
N GLY A 76 0.36 -24.76 37.11
CA GLY A 76 1.11 -23.51 36.98
C GLY A 76 1.71 -23.28 35.58
N LYS A 77 1.99 -24.34 34.82
CA LYS A 77 2.46 -24.24 33.42
C LYS A 77 1.31 -23.97 32.45
N ILE A 78 0.11 -24.49 32.74
CA ILE A 78 -1.11 -24.25 31.96
C ILE A 78 -1.53 -22.78 32.09
N ASP A 79 -1.45 -22.19 33.27
CA ASP A 79 -1.78 -20.77 33.46
C ASP A 79 -0.79 -19.83 32.74
N VAL A 80 0.50 -20.18 32.74
CA VAL A 80 1.52 -19.46 31.95
C VAL A 80 1.25 -19.62 30.45
N ALA A 81 0.92 -20.83 29.99
CA ALA A 81 0.58 -21.07 28.59
C ALA A 81 -0.68 -20.31 28.16
N LYS A 82 -1.72 -20.25 29.00
CA LYS A 82 -2.94 -19.47 28.75
C LYS A 82 -2.64 -17.97 28.62
N LYS A 83 -1.78 -17.42 29.48
CA LYS A 83 -1.34 -16.02 29.39
C LYS A 83 -0.58 -15.76 28.09
N LEU A 84 0.38 -16.61 27.74
CA LEU A 84 1.15 -16.50 26.50
C LEU A 84 0.23 -16.55 25.26
N ILE A 85 -0.72 -17.48 25.25
CA ILE A 85 -1.72 -17.60 24.19
C ILE A 85 -2.58 -16.34 24.10
N ALA A 86 -3.02 -15.76 25.23
CA ALA A 86 -3.79 -14.52 25.24
C ALA A 86 -2.99 -13.32 24.68
N GLU A 87 -1.71 -13.21 25.04
CA GLU A 87 -0.81 -12.18 24.51
C GLU A 87 -0.58 -12.34 23.00
N ASP A 88 -0.34 -13.58 22.54
CA ASP A 88 -0.18 -13.88 21.12
C ASP A 88 -1.46 -13.63 20.32
N ARG A 89 -2.64 -13.91 20.90
CA ARG A 89 -3.95 -13.60 20.29
C ARG A 89 -4.11 -12.10 20.06
N GLU A 90 -3.84 -11.28 21.07
CA GLU A 90 -3.91 -9.82 20.97
C GLU A 90 -2.88 -9.27 19.97
N ALA A 91 -1.66 -9.82 19.96
CA ALA A 91 -0.64 -9.43 19.00
C ALA A 91 -1.03 -9.81 17.56
N ALA A 92 -1.57 -11.02 17.35
CA ALA A 92 -2.04 -11.48 16.05
C ALA A 92 -3.23 -10.65 15.54
N LYS A 93 -4.19 -10.36 16.41
CA LYS A 93 -5.34 -9.49 16.11
C LYS A 93 -4.89 -8.10 15.65
N LYS A 94 -3.97 -7.46 16.38
CA LYS A 94 -3.41 -6.16 15.99
C LYS A 94 -2.67 -6.22 14.65
N ARG A 95 -1.89 -7.27 14.39
CA ARG A 95 -1.18 -7.45 13.10
C ARG A 95 -2.16 -7.62 11.94
N LEU A 96 -3.19 -8.45 12.11
CA LEU A 96 -4.21 -8.68 11.10
C LEU A 96 -5.03 -7.41 10.84
N ALA A 97 -5.48 -6.73 11.89
CA ALA A 97 -6.21 -5.46 11.79
C ALA A 97 -5.41 -4.40 11.03
N ARG A 98 -4.12 -4.23 11.33
CA ARG A 98 -3.24 -3.31 10.59
C ARG A 98 -3.12 -3.67 9.12
N ARG A 99 -3.02 -4.96 8.79
CA ARG A 99 -2.89 -5.41 7.39
C ARG A 99 -4.18 -5.19 6.61
N LEU A 100 -5.33 -5.54 7.21
CA LEU A 100 -6.65 -5.28 6.61
C LEU A 100 -6.89 -3.78 6.44
N ALA A 101 -6.60 -2.99 7.47
CA ALA A 101 -6.68 -1.52 7.41
C ALA A 101 -5.80 -0.93 6.30
N SER A 102 -4.57 -1.45 6.13
CA SER A 102 -3.68 -1.00 5.05
C SER A 102 -4.27 -1.27 3.67
N ILE A 103 -4.86 -2.46 3.46
CA ILE A 103 -5.48 -2.83 2.18
C ILE A 103 -6.73 -1.95 1.94
N ALA A 104 -7.61 -1.85 2.94
CA ALA A 104 -8.83 -1.07 2.86
C ALA A 104 -8.53 0.42 2.60
N ASN A 105 -7.56 1.00 3.31
CA ASN A 105 -7.11 2.37 3.07
C ASN A 105 -6.55 2.56 1.67
N SER A 106 -5.77 1.61 1.15
CA SER A 106 -5.25 1.70 -0.23
C SER A 106 -6.36 1.70 -1.28
N ASN A 107 -7.45 0.95 -1.04
CA ASN A 107 -8.63 0.97 -1.91
C ASN A 107 -9.36 2.32 -1.82
N VAL A 108 -9.57 2.84 -0.61
CA VAL A 108 -10.18 4.17 -0.39
C VAL A 108 -9.35 5.27 -1.05
N ASP A 109 -8.01 5.21 -0.96
CA ASP A 109 -7.11 6.18 -1.60
C ASP A 109 -7.16 6.10 -3.13
N ASN A 110 -7.27 4.88 -3.69
CA ASN A 110 -7.45 4.68 -5.13
C ASN A 110 -8.79 5.24 -5.61
N GLU A 111 -9.88 4.96 -4.90
CA GLU A 111 -11.20 5.52 -5.22
C GLU A 111 -11.21 7.04 -5.09
N LYS A 112 -10.56 7.59 -4.06
CA LYS A 112 -10.41 9.03 -3.86
C LYS A 112 -9.67 9.66 -5.03
N ARG A 113 -8.58 9.06 -5.49
CA ARG A 113 -7.83 9.53 -6.65
C ARG A 113 -8.70 9.57 -7.90
N LEU A 114 -9.43 8.49 -8.19
CA LEU A 114 -10.33 8.44 -9.34
C LEU A 114 -11.46 9.47 -9.25
N ALA A 115 -12.02 9.68 -8.06
CA ALA A 115 -13.03 10.70 -7.83
C ALA A 115 -12.49 12.12 -8.01
N LEU A 116 -11.27 12.39 -7.56
CA LEU A 116 -10.60 13.68 -7.77
C LEU A 116 -10.25 13.91 -9.24
N GLU A 117 -9.81 12.89 -9.97
CA GLU A 117 -9.58 12.99 -11.42
C GLU A 117 -10.88 13.26 -12.20
N ALA A 118 -11.99 12.63 -11.81
CA ALA A 118 -13.29 12.90 -12.40
C ALA A 118 -13.79 14.32 -12.07
N LEU A 119 -13.62 14.75 -10.82
CA LEU A 119 -13.95 16.10 -10.38
C LEU A 119 -13.12 17.13 -11.14
N GLN A 120 -11.80 16.92 -11.29
CA GLN A 120 -10.93 17.84 -12.01
C GLN A 120 -11.42 18.12 -13.43
N LYS A 121 -11.88 17.10 -14.17
CA LYS A 121 -12.45 17.30 -15.52
C LYS A 121 -13.72 18.17 -15.50
N GLN A 122 -14.56 18.03 -14.48
CA GLN A 122 -15.74 18.86 -14.30
C GLN A 122 -15.35 20.30 -13.93
N GLN A 123 -14.31 20.45 -13.10
CA GLN A 123 -13.78 21.75 -12.70
C GLN A 123 -13.14 22.49 -13.86
N ASP A 124 -12.39 21.80 -14.72
CA ASP A 124 -11.79 22.37 -15.92
C ASP A 124 -12.90 22.90 -16.86
N ALA A 125 -13.94 22.10 -17.12
CA ALA A 125 -15.09 22.52 -17.94
C ALA A 125 -15.84 23.72 -17.32
N TYR A 126 -16.01 23.74 -16.00
CA TYR A 126 -16.64 24.86 -15.30
C TYR A 126 -15.78 26.13 -15.37
N LEU A 127 -14.45 26.00 -15.27
CA LEU A 127 -13.53 27.12 -15.41
C LEU A 127 -13.56 27.70 -16.82
N ASP A 128 -13.67 26.86 -17.85
CA ASP A 128 -13.85 27.32 -19.22
C ASP A 128 -15.12 28.19 -19.36
N GLU A 129 -16.25 27.77 -18.78
CA GLU A 129 -17.49 28.56 -18.75
C GLU A 129 -17.31 29.90 -18.00
N VAL A 130 -16.54 29.90 -16.90
CA VAL A 130 -16.22 31.12 -16.14
C VAL A 130 -15.34 32.06 -16.96
N PHE A 131 -14.37 31.53 -17.72
CA PHE A 131 -13.53 32.34 -18.60
C PHE A 131 -14.31 32.94 -19.77
N ASP A 132 -15.27 32.21 -20.34
CA ASP A 132 -16.16 32.75 -21.36
C ASP A 132 -17.00 33.93 -20.82
N GLN A 133 -17.51 33.82 -19.59
CA GLN A 133 -18.22 34.91 -18.92
C GLN A 133 -17.30 36.11 -18.64
N LEU A 134 -16.08 35.84 -18.17
CA LEU A 134 -15.08 36.89 -17.92
C LEU A 134 -14.70 37.60 -19.23
N PHE A 135 -14.57 36.86 -20.33
CA PHE A 135 -14.31 37.43 -21.65
C PHE A 135 -15.45 38.32 -22.13
N ALA A 136 -16.70 37.91 -21.93
CA ALA A 136 -17.86 38.74 -22.25
C ALA A 136 -17.90 40.05 -21.45
N ILE A 137 -17.56 39.99 -20.15
CA ILE A 137 -17.42 41.19 -19.29
C ILE A 137 -16.29 42.09 -19.80
N PHE A 138 -15.13 41.51 -20.13
CA PHE A 138 -14.00 42.23 -20.69
C PHE A 138 -14.35 42.90 -22.02
N GLN A 139 -15.08 42.21 -22.91
CA GLN A 139 -15.48 42.76 -24.19
C GLN A 139 -16.37 44.00 -24.01
N LYS A 140 -17.36 43.92 -23.11
CA LYS A 140 -18.22 45.06 -22.75
C LYS A 140 -17.41 46.23 -22.19
N TYR A 141 -16.45 45.95 -21.30
CA TYR A 141 -15.53 46.96 -20.78
C TYR A 141 -14.68 47.60 -21.90
N ALA A 142 -14.08 46.78 -22.77
CA ALA A 142 -13.20 47.21 -23.84
C ALA A 142 -13.94 48.10 -24.86
N ASP A 143 -15.17 47.72 -25.22
CA ASP A 143 -16.03 48.49 -26.13
C ASP A 143 -16.36 49.89 -25.58
N GLN A 144 -16.54 50.01 -24.26
CA GLN A 144 -16.82 51.29 -23.62
C GLN A 144 -15.55 52.12 -23.36
N ARG A 145 -14.45 51.47 -23.00
CA ARG A 145 -13.18 52.11 -22.64
C ARG A 145 -12.41 52.58 -23.88
N GLY A 146 -12.38 51.78 -24.95
CA GLY A 146 -11.60 52.02 -26.17
C GLY A 146 -11.82 53.43 -26.75
N PRO A 147 -13.05 53.84 -27.07
CA PRO A 147 -13.33 55.18 -27.60
C PRO A 147 -12.90 56.31 -26.65
N LYS A 148 -13.13 56.15 -25.34
CA LYS A 148 -12.75 57.14 -24.31
C LYS A 148 -11.23 57.29 -24.23
N ALA A 149 -10.49 56.18 -24.24
CA ALA A 149 -9.04 56.17 -24.20
C ALA A 149 -8.42 56.79 -25.47
N VAL A 150 -8.96 56.47 -26.64
CA VAL A 150 -8.54 57.09 -27.91
C VAL A 150 -8.79 58.60 -27.87
N ARG A 151 -9.98 59.05 -27.43
CA ARG A 151 -10.29 60.49 -27.31
C ARG A 151 -9.35 61.19 -26.32
N ALA A 152 -9.08 60.60 -25.17
CA ALA A 152 -8.15 61.14 -24.19
C ALA A 152 -6.72 61.25 -24.75
N SER A 153 -6.26 60.27 -25.53
CA SER A 153 -4.94 60.30 -26.17
C SER A 153 -4.83 61.37 -27.26
N LEU A 154 -5.87 61.54 -28.09
CA LEU A 154 -5.94 62.62 -29.10
C LEU A 154 -5.90 64.01 -28.44
N LEU A 155 -6.68 64.18 -27.37
CA LEU A 155 -6.68 65.40 -26.56
C LEU A 155 -5.34 65.63 -25.85
N ARG A 156 -4.50 64.62 -25.65
CA ARG A 156 -3.13 64.77 -25.13
C ARG A 156 -2.14 65.14 -26.24
N ALA A 157 -2.23 64.49 -27.41
CA ALA A 157 -1.32 64.65 -28.54
C ALA A 157 -1.39 66.03 -29.23
N LYS A 158 -2.53 66.74 -29.21
CA LYS A 158 -2.69 68.10 -29.77
C LYS A 158 -1.81 69.20 -29.12
N ARG A 159 -0.86 68.84 -28.24
CA ARG A 159 0.12 69.72 -27.58
C ARG A 159 1.49 69.74 -28.28
N THR A 160 1.83 68.73 -29.10
CA THR A 160 3.17 68.57 -29.70
C THR A 160 3.32 69.07 -31.14
N SER A 161 2.26 69.63 -31.74
CA SER A 161 2.42 70.34 -33.01
C SER A 161 3.21 71.62 -32.82
N ILE A 162 4.38 71.70 -33.45
CA ILE A 162 5.26 72.88 -33.57
C ILE A 162 4.51 74.08 -34.21
N PHE A 163 3.31 73.85 -34.77
CA PHE A 163 2.37 74.86 -35.27
C PHE A 163 1.22 75.16 -34.29
N SER A 164 1.49 75.19 -32.99
CA SER A 164 0.56 75.74 -32.01
C SER A 164 0.34 77.23 -32.28
N SER A 165 -0.71 77.56 -33.04
CA SER A 165 -1.18 78.92 -33.26
C SER A 165 -1.20 79.68 -31.92
N ARG A 166 -0.43 80.77 -31.83
CA ARG A 166 -0.20 81.58 -30.62
C ARG A 166 -1.46 82.19 -29.97
N ASN A 167 -2.63 81.98 -30.57
CA ASN A 167 -3.93 82.53 -30.19
C ASN A 167 -4.99 81.45 -29.89
N ARG A 168 -4.68 80.41 -29.10
CA ARG A 168 -5.76 79.63 -28.48
C ARG A 168 -6.30 80.41 -27.29
N SER A 169 -7.61 80.63 -27.24
CA SER A 169 -8.24 81.29 -26.11
C SER A 169 -7.99 80.46 -24.84
N ILE A 170 -7.74 81.12 -23.70
CA ILE A 170 -7.54 80.47 -22.39
C ILE A 170 -8.69 79.49 -22.10
N LYS A 171 -9.92 79.90 -22.45
CA LYS A 171 -11.14 79.10 -22.32
C LYS A 171 -11.06 77.76 -23.06
N ALA A 172 -10.50 77.72 -24.28
CA ALA A 172 -10.39 76.48 -25.06
C ALA A 172 -9.39 75.48 -24.46
N GLU A 173 -8.33 75.95 -23.79
CA GLU A 173 -7.40 75.08 -23.07
C GLU A 173 -7.98 74.59 -21.74
N ASP A 174 -8.79 75.41 -21.06
CA ASP A 174 -9.50 75.00 -19.84
C ASP A 174 -10.60 73.96 -20.14
N ASP A 175 -11.41 74.17 -21.18
CA ASP A 175 -12.43 73.21 -21.63
C ASP A 175 -11.79 71.85 -21.99
N ARG A 176 -10.65 71.87 -22.70
CA ARG A 176 -9.87 70.66 -23.02
C ARG A 176 -9.36 69.95 -21.77
N ARG A 177 -8.88 70.68 -20.76
CA ARG A 177 -8.41 70.09 -19.50
C ARG A 177 -9.57 69.48 -18.72
N ALA A 178 -10.73 70.13 -18.69
CA ALA A 178 -11.92 69.63 -18.05
C ALA A 178 -12.40 68.32 -18.70
N GLU A 179 -12.48 68.31 -20.04
CA GLU A 179 -12.84 67.12 -20.81
C GLU A 179 -11.86 65.95 -20.57
N LEU A 180 -10.56 66.24 -20.51
CA LEU A 180 -9.55 65.21 -20.25
C LEU A 180 -9.63 64.64 -18.82
N ARG A 181 -10.03 65.45 -17.82
CA ARG A 181 -10.29 64.95 -16.46
C ARG A 181 -11.53 64.06 -16.44
N ALA A 182 -12.64 64.52 -17.03
CA ALA A 182 -13.87 63.75 -17.11
C ALA A 182 -13.67 62.40 -17.81
N LEU A 183 -12.89 62.36 -18.90
CA LEU A 183 -12.56 61.10 -19.59
C LEU A 183 -11.70 60.17 -18.73
N ARG A 184 -10.81 60.69 -17.90
CA ARG A 184 -10.01 59.87 -16.97
C ARG A 184 -10.88 59.29 -15.87
N GLU A 185 -11.71 60.11 -15.25
CA GLU A 185 -12.67 59.67 -14.24
C GLU A 185 -13.58 58.57 -14.79
N ALA A 186 -14.15 58.78 -15.98
CA ALA A 186 -15.00 57.80 -16.65
C ALA A 186 -14.28 56.56 -17.20
N ILE A 187 -12.93 56.56 -17.26
CA ILE A 187 -12.13 55.35 -17.55
C ILE A 187 -11.83 54.63 -16.24
N ASN A 188 -11.48 55.35 -15.18
CA ASN A 188 -11.22 54.78 -13.86
C ASN A 188 -12.47 54.08 -13.30
N GLU A 189 -13.64 54.69 -13.45
CA GLU A 189 -14.93 54.08 -13.04
C GLU A 189 -15.18 52.77 -13.80
N LEU A 190 -14.91 52.74 -15.11
CA LEU A 190 -15.02 51.50 -15.90
C LEU A 190 -14.01 50.44 -15.48
N GLU A 191 -12.79 50.85 -15.10
CA GLU A 191 -11.75 49.94 -14.60
C GLU A 191 -12.18 49.35 -13.25
N GLU A 192 -12.70 50.16 -12.33
CA GLU A 192 -13.21 49.71 -11.04
C GLU A 192 -14.42 48.77 -11.18
N ASP A 193 -15.39 49.11 -12.03
CA ASP A 193 -16.54 48.25 -12.31
C ASP A 193 -16.13 46.89 -12.88
N TYR A 194 -15.19 46.89 -13.84
CA TYR A 194 -14.65 45.67 -14.44
C TYR A 194 -13.93 44.82 -13.39
N ASP A 195 -13.04 45.43 -12.59
CA ASP A 195 -12.27 44.73 -11.57
C ASP A 195 -13.20 44.11 -10.52
N ASN A 196 -14.23 44.85 -10.09
CA ASN A 196 -15.24 44.36 -9.15
C ASN A 196 -16.06 43.20 -9.71
N GLU A 197 -16.54 43.29 -10.96
CA GLU A 197 -17.30 42.21 -11.61
C GLU A 197 -16.43 40.96 -11.83
N ALA A 198 -15.20 41.14 -12.32
CA ALA A 198 -14.23 40.07 -12.52
C ALA A 198 -13.87 39.37 -11.20
N GLN A 199 -13.56 40.14 -10.16
CA GLN A 199 -13.24 39.60 -8.84
C GLN A 199 -14.43 38.85 -8.23
N ARG A 200 -15.64 39.38 -8.37
CA ARG A 200 -16.87 38.70 -7.91
C ARG A 200 -17.03 37.34 -8.59
N LEU A 201 -16.84 37.29 -9.91
CA LEU A 201 -17.00 36.05 -10.68
C LEU A 201 -15.93 35.01 -10.30
N LEU A 202 -14.67 35.42 -10.20
CA LEU A 202 -13.56 34.53 -9.82
C LEU A 202 -13.71 34.01 -8.38
N THR A 203 -14.08 34.88 -7.44
CA THR A 203 -14.30 34.46 -6.04
C THR A 203 -15.48 33.50 -5.89
N GLU A 204 -16.57 33.70 -6.64
CA GLU A 204 -17.69 32.76 -6.69
C GLU A 204 -17.27 31.39 -7.27
N ALA A 205 -16.45 31.40 -8.33
CA ALA A 205 -15.92 30.18 -8.92
C ALA A 205 -15.00 29.43 -7.96
N GLU A 206 -14.03 30.11 -7.35
CA GLU A 206 -13.13 29.54 -6.34
C GLU A 206 -13.90 28.94 -5.15
N PHE A 207 -14.95 29.64 -4.68
CA PHE A 207 -15.79 29.14 -3.60
C PHE A 207 -16.52 27.85 -3.98
N LYS A 208 -17.12 27.78 -5.18
CA LYS A 208 -17.79 26.56 -5.65
C LYS A 208 -16.80 25.40 -5.81
N LEU A 209 -15.67 25.64 -6.47
CA LEU A 209 -14.63 24.63 -6.70
C LEU A 209 -14.06 24.08 -5.39
N SER A 210 -13.77 24.95 -4.43
CA SER A 210 -13.28 24.54 -3.10
C SER A 210 -14.35 23.80 -2.29
N GLN A 211 -15.62 24.19 -2.40
CA GLN A 211 -16.72 23.48 -1.76
C GLN A 211 -16.87 22.04 -2.30
N GLU A 212 -16.78 21.84 -3.61
CA GLU A 212 -16.88 20.52 -4.22
C GLU A 212 -15.70 19.63 -3.86
N GLN A 213 -14.47 20.17 -3.91
CA GLN A 213 -13.29 19.44 -3.44
C GLN A 213 -13.42 19.07 -1.96
N GLY A 214 -13.91 20.00 -1.13
CA GLY A 214 -14.16 19.76 0.28
C GLY A 214 -15.18 18.65 0.53
N LYS A 215 -16.26 18.58 -0.26
CA LYS A 215 -17.26 17.50 -0.18
C LYS A 215 -16.63 16.14 -0.49
N VAL A 216 -15.86 16.03 -1.56
CA VAL A 216 -15.17 14.78 -1.93
C VAL A 216 -14.19 14.38 -0.83
N GLN A 217 -13.36 15.31 -0.33
CA GLN A 217 -12.42 15.01 0.75
C GLN A 217 -13.12 14.52 2.02
N ALA A 218 -14.21 15.17 2.44
CA ALA A 218 -14.98 14.78 3.61
C ALA A 218 -15.63 13.40 3.44
N GLU A 219 -16.19 13.10 2.26
CA GLU A 219 -16.77 11.78 1.96
C GLU A 219 -15.73 10.67 2.10
N PHE A 220 -14.52 10.86 1.56
CA PHE A 220 -13.47 9.86 1.61
C PHE A 220 -12.84 9.72 2.99
N GLU A 221 -12.80 10.78 3.81
CA GLU A 221 -12.37 10.66 5.20
C GLU A 221 -13.37 9.82 6.02
N ILE A 222 -14.69 10.01 5.80
CA ILE A 222 -15.72 9.15 6.41
C ILE A 222 -15.56 7.69 5.96
N LYS A 223 -15.31 7.44 4.66
CA LYS A 223 -15.04 6.08 4.16
C LYS A 223 -13.81 5.46 4.81
N ARG A 224 -12.76 6.25 5.04
CA ARG A 224 -11.53 5.80 5.70
C ARG A 224 -11.78 5.36 7.14
N VAL A 225 -12.50 6.16 7.91
CA VAL A 225 -12.87 5.79 9.29
C VAL A 225 -13.70 4.50 9.30
N LYS A 226 -14.70 4.39 8.43
CA LYS A 226 -15.52 3.16 8.31
C LYS A 226 -14.68 1.94 7.92
N ALA A 227 -13.70 2.12 7.02
CA ALA A 227 -12.81 1.04 6.58
C ALA A 227 -11.90 0.56 7.73
N LEU A 228 -11.44 1.46 8.60
CA LEU A 228 -10.69 1.10 9.81
C LEU A 228 -11.56 0.30 10.78
N ASP A 229 -12.76 0.77 11.10
CA ASP A 229 -13.70 0.08 11.98
C ASP A 229 -14.07 -1.31 11.45
N GLN A 230 -14.30 -1.45 10.14
CA GLN A 230 -14.56 -2.73 9.50
C GLN A 230 -13.35 -3.67 9.62
N SER A 231 -12.15 -3.17 9.37
CA SER A 231 -10.90 -3.95 9.45
C SER A 231 -10.64 -4.48 10.86
N GLU A 232 -10.91 -3.68 11.90
CA GLU A 232 -10.78 -4.12 13.29
C GLU A 232 -11.81 -5.18 13.67
N ASN A 233 -13.06 -5.00 13.24
CA ASN A 233 -14.15 -5.96 13.48
C ASN A 233 -13.90 -7.30 12.77
N GLU A 234 -13.44 -7.26 11.51
CA GLU A 234 -13.09 -8.46 10.74
C GLU A 234 -11.90 -9.19 11.34
N ALA A 235 -10.85 -8.46 11.73
CA ALA A 235 -9.69 -9.05 12.40
C ALA A 235 -10.08 -9.71 13.74
N SER A 236 -10.95 -9.06 14.52
CA SER A 236 -11.50 -9.63 15.76
C SER A 236 -12.20 -10.96 15.48
N ARG A 237 -13.16 -10.96 14.56
CA ARG A 237 -13.94 -12.16 14.21
C ARG A 237 -13.08 -13.31 13.72
N ALA A 238 -12.09 -13.03 12.87
CA ALA A 238 -11.20 -14.06 12.33
C ALA A 238 -10.34 -14.72 13.41
N ILE A 239 -9.82 -13.94 14.36
CA ILE A 239 -9.04 -14.47 15.49
C ILE A 239 -9.94 -15.21 16.49
N ASP A 240 -11.11 -14.66 16.83
CA ASP A 240 -12.08 -15.31 17.73
C ASP A 240 -12.53 -16.67 17.17
N GLN A 241 -12.78 -16.74 15.86
CA GLN A 241 -13.09 -18.00 15.19
C GLN A 241 -11.91 -18.98 15.24
N ALA A 242 -10.70 -18.56 14.90
CA ALA A 242 -9.51 -19.42 14.94
C ALA A 242 -9.18 -19.93 16.36
N THR A 243 -9.44 -19.11 17.38
CA THR A 243 -9.13 -19.42 18.78
C THR A 243 -10.17 -20.31 19.45
N SER A 244 -11.44 -20.20 19.04
CA SER A 244 -12.48 -21.14 19.48
C SER A 244 -12.12 -22.60 19.17
N HIS A 245 -11.42 -22.85 18.06
CA HIS A 245 -10.90 -24.18 17.71
C HIS A 245 -9.76 -24.63 18.64
N LEU A 246 -8.87 -23.72 19.06
CA LEU A 246 -7.76 -24.02 19.96
C LEU A 246 -8.21 -24.30 21.40
N ASP A 247 -9.20 -23.56 21.91
CA ASP A 247 -9.72 -23.76 23.27
C ASP A 247 -10.50 -25.08 23.41
N LEU A 248 -11.14 -25.54 22.33
CA LEU A 248 -11.76 -26.87 22.23
C LEU A 248 -10.74 -28.01 22.37
N ASP A 249 -9.56 -27.88 21.75
CA ASP A 249 -8.51 -28.90 21.78
C ASP A 249 -7.76 -28.94 23.13
N LEU A 250 -7.58 -27.79 23.79
CA LEU A 250 -6.91 -27.71 25.10
C LEU A 250 -7.81 -28.21 26.25
N GLY A 251 -9.14 -28.07 26.13
CA GLY A 251 -10.10 -28.52 27.14
C GLY A 251 -10.27 -30.06 27.22
N GLN A 252 -9.94 -30.80 26.16
CA GLN A 252 -10.14 -32.26 26.11
C GLN A 252 -8.98 -33.09 26.70
N ASN A 253 -7.83 -32.48 27.01
CA ASN A 253 -6.61 -33.21 27.41
C ASN A 253 -6.35 -33.27 28.93
N SER A 254 -7.33 -32.94 29.78
CA SER A 254 -7.14 -32.96 31.25
C SER A 254 -7.60 -34.27 31.91
N SER A 255 -6.62 -35.00 32.42
CA SER A 255 -6.66 -36.25 33.21
C SER A 255 -6.64 -37.56 32.39
N VAL A 256 -5.47 -38.19 32.36
CA VAL A 256 -5.32 -39.61 32.02
C VAL A 256 -5.29 -40.37 33.35
N THR A 257 -6.42 -40.98 33.71
CA THR A 257 -6.43 -42.02 34.74
C THR A 257 -5.90 -43.31 34.12
N VAL A 258 -4.72 -43.76 34.56
CA VAL A 258 -4.22 -45.09 34.23
C VAL A 258 -4.89 -46.07 35.18
N ASP A 259 -5.81 -46.89 34.66
CA ASP A 259 -6.46 -47.94 35.43
C ASP A 259 -5.45 -48.97 35.94
N SER A 260 -5.56 -49.38 37.21
CA SER A 260 -4.73 -50.44 37.76
C SER A 260 -5.12 -51.78 37.13
N VAL A 261 -4.21 -52.37 36.34
CA VAL A 261 -4.43 -53.68 35.74
C VAL A 261 -4.20 -54.76 36.80
N ASN A 262 -5.26 -55.52 37.14
CA ASN A 262 -5.16 -56.69 38.01
C ASN A 262 -4.16 -57.71 37.42
N SER A 263 -3.35 -58.32 38.30
CA SER A 263 -2.28 -59.24 37.96
C SER A 263 -2.72 -60.34 36.98
N ARG A 264 -2.17 -60.31 35.76
CA ARG A 264 -2.20 -61.41 34.80
C ARG A 264 -0.82 -62.04 34.72
N THR A 265 -0.75 -63.36 34.79
CA THR A 265 0.44 -64.14 34.42
C THR A 265 0.72 -63.93 32.94
N VAL A 266 1.75 -63.15 32.63
CA VAL A 266 2.21 -62.96 31.25
C VAL A 266 3.32 -63.96 31.00
N THR A 267 3.09 -64.87 30.04
CA THR A 267 4.14 -65.74 29.53
C THR A 267 4.96 -64.91 28.54
N VAL A 268 6.16 -64.47 28.94
CA VAL A 268 7.02 -63.65 28.08
C VAL A 268 7.95 -64.59 27.32
N THR A 269 7.72 -64.74 26.03
CA THR A 269 8.72 -65.29 25.12
C THR A 269 9.89 -64.30 25.09
N GLY A 270 11.06 -64.74 25.56
CA GLY A 270 12.22 -63.86 25.69
C GLY A 270 12.65 -63.31 24.32
N SER A 271 12.36 -62.03 24.06
CA SER A 271 13.04 -61.31 22.99
C SER A 271 14.38 -60.85 23.54
N THR A 272 15.47 -61.28 22.91
CA THR A 272 16.76 -60.62 23.11
C THR A 272 16.59 -59.11 22.88
N PRO A 273 17.15 -58.24 23.75
CA PRO A 273 16.96 -56.81 23.62
C PRO A 273 17.55 -56.35 22.27
N PRO A 274 16.82 -55.54 21.48
CA PRO A 274 17.38 -54.98 20.27
C PRO A 274 18.61 -54.16 20.63
N THR A 275 19.75 -54.49 20.03
CA THR A 275 21.06 -53.88 20.30
C THR A 275 21.18 -52.44 19.78
N LYS A 276 20.07 -51.79 19.40
CA LYS A 276 20.07 -50.40 18.93
C LYS A 276 18.87 -49.64 19.49
N PRO A 277 19.10 -48.43 20.04
CA PRO A 277 18.01 -47.57 20.49
C PRO A 277 17.13 -47.22 19.29
N ILE A 278 15.81 -47.45 19.44
CA ILE A 278 14.80 -46.97 18.50
C ILE A 278 14.74 -45.45 18.69
N LEU A 279 15.34 -44.71 17.77
CA LEU A 279 15.17 -43.25 17.69
C LEU A 279 13.70 -42.94 17.39
N PRO A 280 13.14 -41.85 17.96
CA PRO A 280 11.79 -41.42 17.64
C PRO A 280 11.67 -41.20 16.12
N ALA A 281 10.56 -41.65 15.55
CA ALA A 281 10.26 -41.51 14.14
C ALA A 281 10.48 -40.06 13.71
N GLN A 282 11.39 -39.84 12.77
CA GLN A 282 11.57 -38.55 12.13
C GLN A 282 10.25 -38.10 11.52
N SER A 283 9.92 -36.82 11.74
CA SER A 283 8.74 -36.17 11.18
C SER A 283 8.61 -36.54 9.70
N THR A 284 7.46 -37.07 9.32
CA THR A 284 7.08 -37.17 7.92
C THR A 284 7.07 -35.75 7.35
N GLU A 285 8.10 -35.38 6.59
CA GLU A 285 8.05 -34.23 5.72
C GLU A 285 6.77 -34.33 4.88
N ARG A 286 5.96 -33.28 4.91
CA ARG A 286 4.84 -33.16 3.98
C ARG A 286 5.40 -33.28 2.57
N VAL A 287 4.96 -34.31 1.85
CA VAL A 287 5.17 -34.40 0.41
C VAL A 287 4.40 -33.24 -0.22
N VAL A 288 5.07 -32.10 -0.42
CA VAL A 288 4.49 -30.95 -1.11
C VAL A 288 4.26 -31.37 -2.56
N ASP A 289 3.03 -31.24 -3.03
CA ASP A 289 2.66 -31.57 -4.40
C ASP A 289 3.51 -30.76 -5.40
N ARG A 290 3.85 -31.32 -6.56
CA ARG A 290 4.70 -30.66 -7.58
C ARG A 290 4.09 -29.33 -8.04
N ALA A 291 2.75 -29.23 -8.05
CA ALA A 291 2.03 -28.01 -8.41
C ALA A 291 2.22 -26.91 -7.36
N GLU A 292 2.09 -27.23 -6.07
CA GLU A 292 2.31 -26.30 -4.95
C GLU A 292 3.78 -25.84 -4.91
N ARG A 293 4.71 -26.75 -5.17
CA ARG A 293 6.14 -26.44 -5.22
C ARG A 293 6.50 -25.44 -6.31
N ARG A 294 5.86 -25.54 -7.48
CA ARG A 294 6.03 -24.60 -8.57
C ARG A 294 5.52 -23.21 -8.20
N GLN A 295 4.33 -23.12 -7.62
CA GLN A 295 3.76 -21.84 -7.17
C GLN A 295 4.64 -21.14 -6.14
N LEU A 296 5.20 -21.89 -5.19
CA LEU A 296 6.13 -21.34 -4.19
C LEU A 296 7.39 -20.76 -4.84
N ILE A 297 7.96 -21.45 -5.84
CA ILE A 297 9.16 -20.97 -6.54
C ILE A 297 8.83 -19.73 -7.39
N GLU A 298 7.66 -19.67 -8.02
CA GLU A 298 7.20 -18.50 -8.77
C GLU A 298 6.99 -17.28 -7.85
N GLN A 299 6.42 -17.47 -6.65
CA GLN A 299 6.30 -16.41 -5.65
C GLN A 299 7.68 -15.92 -5.16
N GLN A 300 8.61 -16.85 -4.91
CA GLN A 300 9.98 -16.51 -4.54
C GLN A 300 10.69 -15.73 -5.64
N LEU A 301 10.45 -16.07 -6.91
CA LEU A 301 10.97 -15.34 -8.06
C LEU A 301 10.45 -13.90 -8.10
N GLU A 302 9.15 -13.69 -7.87
CA GLU A 302 8.57 -12.35 -7.83
C GLU A 302 9.18 -11.48 -6.73
N ILE A 303 9.38 -12.05 -5.54
CA ILE A 303 10.03 -11.36 -4.41
C ILE A 303 11.48 -10.99 -4.77
N TRP A 304 12.21 -11.93 -5.37
CA TRP A 304 13.61 -11.72 -5.77
C TRP A 304 13.74 -10.62 -6.84
N LEU A 305 12.90 -10.64 -7.88
CA LEU A 305 12.89 -9.61 -8.91
C LEU A 305 12.61 -8.22 -8.34
N LYS A 306 11.63 -8.11 -7.43
CA LYS A 306 11.29 -6.84 -6.75
C LYS A 306 12.40 -6.35 -5.83
N THR A 307 13.08 -7.25 -5.11
CA THR A 307 14.18 -6.87 -4.21
C THR A 307 15.43 -6.45 -4.96
N LYS A 308 15.67 -6.99 -6.16
CA LYS A 308 16.83 -6.65 -6.99
C LYS A 308 16.56 -5.56 -8.03
N GLY A 309 15.30 -5.20 -8.26
CA GLY A 309 14.91 -4.22 -9.29
C GLY A 309 14.99 -4.78 -10.71
N TYR A 310 14.90 -6.11 -10.87
CA TYR A 310 14.95 -6.79 -12.16
C TYR A 310 13.57 -6.90 -12.81
N VAL A 311 13.56 -6.98 -14.14
CA VAL A 311 12.35 -7.27 -14.93
C VAL A 311 12.51 -8.64 -15.60
N LEU A 312 11.52 -9.51 -15.46
CA LEU A 312 11.58 -10.86 -16.02
C LEU A 312 11.46 -10.83 -17.55
N ALA A 313 12.49 -11.32 -18.23
CA ALA A 313 12.47 -11.54 -19.67
C ALA A 313 11.72 -12.83 -20.02
N LYS A 314 10.90 -12.80 -21.08
CA LYS A 314 10.12 -13.96 -21.55
C LYS A 314 10.98 -15.09 -22.13
N SER A 315 12.23 -14.80 -22.50
CA SER A 315 13.15 -15.75 -23.14
C SER A 315 14.59 -15.42 -22.80
N ARG A 316 15.47 -16.43 -22.91
CA ARG A 316 16.91 -16.29 -22.64
C ARG A 316 17.62 -15.27 -23.52
N SER A 317 17.09 -14.98 -24.71
CA SER A 317 17.61 -13.94 -25.61
C SER A 317 17.17 -12.52 -25.22
N GLY A 318 16.24 -12.37 -24.28
CA GLY A 318 15.65 -11.07 -23.89
C GLY A 318 16.20 -10.49 -22.59
N GLY A 319 17.20 -11.11 -21.96
CA GLY A 319 17.79 -10.66 -20.71
C GLY A 319 19.00 -11.51 -20.29
N ALA A 320 19.75 -11.05 -19.30
CA ALA A 320 20.87 -11.81 -18.75
C ALA A 320 20.37 -13.06 -18.00
N ASP A 321 21.06 -14.20 -18.12
CA ASP A 321 20.69 -15.43 -17.44
C ASP A 321 21.13 -15.38 -15.97
N ALA A 322 20.17 -15.19 -15.07
CA ALA A 322 20.42 -15.13 -13.63
C ALA A 322 19.86 -16.35 -12.88
N THR A 323 19.65 -17.46 -13.58
CA THR A 323 19.13 -18.70 -12.99
C THR A 323 19.94 -19.15 -11.77
N ASN A 324 21.26 -19.06 -11.83
CA ASN A 324 22.14 -19.44 -10.73
C ASN A 324 22.13 -18.43 -9.57
N GLU A 325 21.96 -17.14 -9.87
CA GLU A 325 21.86 -16.10 -8.85
C GLU A 325 20.56 -16.25 -8.05
N PHE A 326 19.45 -16.49 -8.75
CA PHE A 326 18.17 -16.78 -8.11
C PHE A 326 18.22 -18.05 -7.24
N ASP A 327 18.85 -19.13 -7.70
CA ASP A 327 19.00 -20.36 -6.88
C ASP A 327 19.86 -20.15 -5.62
N ALA A 328 20.94 -19.36 -5.72
CA ALA A 328 21.77 -19.02 -4.56
C ALA A 328 21.01 -18.12 -3.56
N TRP A 329 20.25 -17.16 -4.05
CA TRP A 329 19.39 -16.32 -3.22
C TRP A 329 18.30 -17.16 -2.51
N ARG A 330 17.68 -18.09 -3.24
CA ARG A 330 16.65 -18.99 -2.69
C ARG A 330 17.20 -19.88 -1.57
N LYS A 331 18.42 -20.39 -1.71
CA LYS A 331 19.10 -21.20 -0.68
C LYS A 331 19.40 -20.40 0.60
N THR A 332 19.69 -19.11 0.48
CA THR A 332 19.98 -18.23 1.64
C THR A 332 18.71 -17.72 2.33
N HIS A 333 17.57 -17.70 1.64
CA HIS A 333 16.30 -17.17 2.15
C HIS A 333 15.22 -18.24 2.38
N ARG A 334 15.57 -19.54 2.28
CA ARG A 334 14.69 -20.63 2.72
C ARG A 334 14.58 -20.60 4.25
N LEU A 335 13.36 -20.35 4.75
CA LEU A 335 13.00 -20.56 6.15
C LEU A 335 12.79 -22.07 6.38
N GLY A 336 13.82 -22.77 6.84
CA GLY A 336 13.76 -24.15 7.35
C GLY A 336 14.58 -25.18 6.56
N PRO A 337 15.15 -26.22 7.24
CA PRO A 337 15.80 -27.36 6.60
C PRO A 337 14.82 -28.20 5.77
#